data_AF-M6YG84-F1
#
_entry.id   AF-M6YG84-F1
#
_cell.length_a   1.000
_cell.length_b   1.000
_cell.length_c   1.000
_cell.angle_alpha   90.00
_cell.angle_beta   90.00
_cell.angle_gamma   90.00
#
_symmetry.space_group_name_H-M   'P 1'
#
loop_
_entity.id
_entity.type
_entity.pdbx_description
1 polymer ?
#
loop_
_entity_poly.entity_id
_entity_poly.type
_entity_poly.pdbx_seq_one_letter_code
_entity_poly.pdbx_strand_id
1 'polypeptide(L)'
;MNTFNLKTQAGRLAYIISETGLTQSRFGEEVGISKQQVSNIIAGEREISDPVAMVIEYKFGFRKVWVLSGSGNKKDQKRNSKEIDALNSDIQLLRKIERISGVKQIIEDILILDSEDRAVIEEMVKRLRKKED
;
A
#
# COMPACT_ATOMS: atom_id res chain seq x y z
N MET A 1 14.73 1.34 -24.52
CA MET A 1 14.05 1.81 -23.29
C MET A 1 13.43 3.17 -23.60
N ASN A 2 12.11 3.33 -23.44
CA ASN A 2 11.50 4.65 -23.60
C ASN A 2 11.94 5.53 -22.42
N THR A 3 12.75 6.53 -22.70
CA THR A 3 13.22 7.49 -21.69
C THR A 3 12.12 8.52 -21.47
N PHE A 4 11.41 8.43 -20.34
CA PHE A 4 10.41 9.44 -19.96
C PHE A 4 11.10 10.70 -19.43
N ASN A 5 10.71 11.88 -19.94
CA ASN A 5 11.21 13.15 -19.41
C ASN A 5 10.43 13.55 -18.13
N LEU A 6 10.84 13.04 -16.98
CA LEU A 6 10.15 13.28 -15.69
C LEU A 6 10.22 14.73 -15.18
N LYS A 7 10.93 15.62 -15.88
CA LYS A 7 10.93 17.06 -15.59
C LYS A 7 9.62 17.73 -16.01
N THR A 8 8.89 17.17 -16.99
CA THR A 8 7.61 17.72 -17.47
C THR A 8 6.42 16.92 -16.94
N GLN A 9 5.24 17.57 -16.86
CA GLN A 9 4.00 16.88 -16.52
C GLN A 9 3.65 15.82 -17.57
N ALA A 10 3.89 16.11 -18.84
CA ALA A 10 3.72 15.16 -19.95
C ALA A 10 4.51 13.87 -19.72
N GLY A 11 5.80 13.98 -19.39
CA GLY A 11 6.65 12.82 -19.15
C GLY A 11 6.28 12.07 -17.88
N ARG A 12 5.85 12.78 -16.82
CA ARG A 12 5.33 12.14 -15.60
C ARG A 12 4.02 11.39 -15.85
N LEU A 13 3.09 11.94 -16.62
CA LEU A 13 1.84 11.26 -16.98
C LEU A 13 2.11 10.02 -17.84
N ALA A 14 2.95 10.13 -18.85
CA ALA A 14 3.35 9.00 -19.70
C ALA A 14 3.99 7.87 -18.87
N TYR A 15 4.85 8.23 -17.92
CA TYR A 15 5.44 7.30 -16.97
C TYR A 15 4.37 6.61 -16.10
N ILE A 16 3.44 7.37 -15.52
CA ILE A 16 2.36 6.84 -14.68
C ILE A 16 1.51 5.83 -15.45
N ILE A 17 1.11 6.16 -16.68
CA ILE A 17 0.32 5.25 -17.52
C ILE A 17 1.09 3.96 -17.78
N SER A 18 2.40 4.04 -18.08
CA SER A 18 3.24 2.87 -18.29
C SER A 18 3.33 1.96 -17.05
N GLU A 19 3.37 2.54 -15.85
CA GLU A 19 3.41 1.79 -14.58
C GLU A 19 2.09 1.10 -14.24
N THR A 20 0.97 1.65 -14.70
CA THR A 20 -0.35 1.04 -14.49
C THR A 20 -0.66 -0.10 -15.46
N GLY A 21 0.06 -0.17 -16.59
CA GLY A 21 -0.25 -1.11 -17.68
C GLY A 21 -1.57 -0.82 -18.42
N LEU A 22 -2.24 0.31 -18.11
CA LEU A 22 -3.50 0.69 -18.73
C LEU A 22 -3.29 1.37 -20.08
N THR A 23 -4.27 1.23 -20.97
CA THR A 23 -4.34 2.06 -22.18
C THR A 23 -4.66 3.51 -21.82
N GLN A 24 -4.33 4.47 -22.69
CA GLN A 24 -4.69 5.88 -22.47
C GLN A 24 -6.20 6.09 -22.30
N SER A 25 -7.02 5.31 -23.02
CA SER A 25 -8.49 5.38 -22.89
C SER A 25 -8.94 4.95 -21.51
N ARG A 26 -8.47 3.79 -21.06
CA ARG A 26 -8.85 3.25 -19.76
C ARG A 26 -8.32 4.11 -18.62
N PHE A 27 -7.10 4.62 -18.75
CA PHE A 27 -6.55 5.56 -17.79
C PHE A 27 -7.41 6.83 -17.69
N GLY A 28 -7.81 7.40 -18.83
CA GLY A 28 -8.69 8.57 -18.88
C GLY A 28 -10.01 8.32 -18.15
N GLU A 29 -10.68 7.19 -18.41
CA GLU A 29 -11.88 6.77 -17.68
C GLU A 29 -11.65 6.71 -16.17
N GLU A 30 -10.54 6.12 -15.73
CA GLU A 30 -10.23 6.00 -14.31
C GLU A 30 -10.01 7.36 -13.63
N VAL A 31 -9.44 8.34 -14.33
CA VAL A 31 -9.16 9.68 -13.79
C VAL A 31 -10.20 10.74 -14.14
N GLY A 32 -11.28 10.37 -14.83
CA GLY A 32 -12.39 11.26 -15.16
C GLY A 32 -12.13 12.24 -16.32
N ILE A 33 -11.24 11.91 -17.26
CA ILE A 33 -10.97 12.71 -18.46
C ILE A 33 -11.03 11.88 -19.73
N SER A 34 -11.26 12.51 -20.88
CA SER A 34 -11.31 11.79 -22.15
C SER A 34 -9.92 11.28 -22.58
N LYS A 35 -9.90 10.22 -23.40
CA LYS A 35 -8.67 9.75 -24.08
C LYS A 35 -7.94 10.89 -24.80
N GLN A 36 -8.69 11.79 -25.46
CA GLN A 36 -8.12 12.94 -26.17
C GLN A 36 -7.39 13.87 -25.21
N GLN A 37 -7.96 14.16 -24.03
CA GLN A 37 -7.30 15.00 -23.04
C GLN A 37 -6.01 14.35 -22.53
N VAL A 38 -6.00 13.03 -22.30
CA VAL A 38 -4.77 12.29 -21.95
C VAL A 38 -3.71 12.46 -23.04
N SER A 39 -4.09 12.29 -24.31
CA SER A 39 -3.18 12.44 -25.46
C SER A 39 -2.59 13.86 -25.54
N ASN A 40 -3.41 14.89 -25.40
CA ASN A 40 -2.96 16.29 -25.45
C ASN A 40 -1.99 16.61 -24.30
N ILE A 41 -2.18 16.02 -23.12
CA ILE A 41 -1.24 16.21 -22.01
C ILE A 41 0.09 15.50 -22.30
N ILE A 42 0.07 14.28 -22.84
CA ILE A 42 1.29 13.55 -23.22
C ILE A 42 2.06 14.27 -24.34
N ALA A 43 1.34 14.92 -25.26
CA ALA A 43 1.91 15.77 -26.30
C ALA A 43 2.47 17.10 -25.76
N GLY A 44 2.20 17.45 -24.50
CA GLY A 44 2.62 18.71 -23.88
C GLY A 44 1.77 19.92 -24.28
N GLU A 45 0.63 19.71 -24.96
CA GLU A 45 -0.31 20.76 -25.36
C GLU A 45 -1.19 21.23 -24.20
N ARG A 46 -1.34 20.40 -23.17
CA ARG A 46 -2.10 20.70 -21.95
C ARG A 46 -1.36 20.23 -20.71
N GLU A 47 -1.62 20.92 -19.61
CA GLU A 47 -1.17 20.52 -18.29
C GLU A 47 -2.21 19.64 -17.57
N ILE A 48 -1.73 18.84 -16.62
CA ILE A 48 -2.55 18.07 -15.68
C ILE A 48 -3.21 19.07 -14.72
N SER A 49 -4.54 19.03 -14.64
CA SER A 49 -5.26 19.86 -13.69
C SER A 49 -5.18 19.30 -12.26
N ASP A 50 -5.37 20.18 -11.29
CA ASP A 50 -5.36 19.82 -9.87
C ASP A 50 -6.33 18.67 -9.50
N PRO A 51 -7.59 18.66 -9.98
CA PRO A 51 -8.51 17.55 -9.72
C PRO A 51 -8.03 16.22 -10.29
N VAL A 52 -7.46 16.23 -11.50
CA VAL A 52 -6.93 15.01 -12.14
C VAL A 52 -5.75 14.47 -11.34
N ALA A 53 -4.85 15.34 -10.88
CA ALA A 53 -3.72 14.94 -10.05
C ALA A 53 -4.16 14.36 -8.69
N MET A 54 -5.24 14.87 -8.10
CA MET A 54 -5.83 14.31 -6.87
C MET A 54 -6.40 12.90 -7.10
N VAL A 55 -7.09 12.66 -8.22
CA VAL A 55 -7.60 11.32 -8.54
C VAL A 55 -6.45 10.35 -8.83
N ILE A 56 -5.39 10.82 -9.49
CA ILE A 56 -4.16 10.03 -9.74
C ILE A 56 -3.52 9.59 -8.41
N GLU A 57 -3.42 10.51 -7.46
CA GLU A 57 -2.90 10.23 -6.11
C GLU A 57 -3.76 9.19 -5.40
N TYR A 58 -5.07 9.39 -5.37
CA TYR A 58 -6.02 8.48 -4.73
C TYR A 58 -6.01 7.06 -5.33
N LYS A 59 -6.05 6.93 -6.66
CA LYS A 59 -6.18 5.62 -7.33
C LYS A 59 -4.85 4.90 -7.48
N PHE A 60 -3.79 5.62 -7.83
CA PHE A 60 -2.52 5.01 -8.25
C PHE A 60 -1.38 5.25 -7.25
N GLY A 61 -1.59 6.09 -6.23
CA GLY A 61 -0.63 6.39 -5.18
C GLY A 61 0.53 7.29 -5.60
N PHE A 62 0.43 7.94 -6.77
CA PHE A 62 1.41 8.92 -7.23
C PHE A 62 1.09 10.28 -6.63
N ARG A 63 2.01 10.83 -5.83
CA ARG A 63 1.70 12.02 -5.05
C ARG A 63 1.39 13.21 -5.94
N LYS A 64 0.29 13.91 -5.66
CA LYS A 64 -0.18 15.04 -6.44
C LYS A 64 0.92 16.10 -6.61
N VAL A 65 1.65 16.41 -5.54
CA VAL A 65 2.77 17.37 -5.55
C VAL A 65 3.83 16.97 -6.57
N TRP A 66 4.19 15.69 -6.61
CA TRP A 66 5.16 15.19 -7.58
C TRP A 66 4.60 15.18 -9.01
N VAL A 67 3.34 14.80 -9.19
CA VAL A 67 2.67 14.82 -10.51
C VAL A 67 2.69 16.23 -11.10
N LEU A 68 2.35 17.24 -10.32
CA LEU A 68 2.21 18.63 -10.79
C LEU A 68 3.57 19.33 -10.95
N SER A 69 4.44 19.29 -9.95
CA SER A 69 5.69 20.07 -9.95
C SER A 69 6.97 19.25 -10.09
N GLY A 70 6.89 17.92 -10.02
CA GLY A 70 8.07 17.05 -10.02
C GLY A 70 8.86 17.06 -8.71
N SER A 71 8.38 17.81 -7.70
CA SER A 71 9.03 17.94 -6.39
C SER A 71 8.57 16.87 -5.39
N GLY A 72 9.43 16.55 -4.44
CA GLY A 72 9.15 15.56 -3.40
C GLY A 72 9.13 14.11 -3.90
N ASN A 73 8.75 13.19 -3.01
CA ASN A 73 8.62 11.77 -3.34
C ASN A 73 7.50 11.51 -4.34
N LYS A 74 7.77 10.60 -5.26
CA LYS A 74 6.92 10.25 -6.40
C LYS A 74 5.68 9.44 -6.06
N LYS A 75 5.84 8.44 -5.21
CA LYS A 75 4.74 7.73 -4.56
C LYS A 75 4.91 7.94 -3.06
N ASP A 76 3.82 7.94 -2.31
CA ASP A 76 3.96 7.55 -0.91
C ASP A 76 4.60 6.17 -0.92
N GLN A 77 5.55 5.93 -0.01
CA GLN A 77 6.03 4.58 0.22
C GLN A 77 4.81 3.78 0.65
N LYS A 78 4.13 3.15 -0.31
CA LYS A 78 3.15 2.11 -0.05
C LYS A 78 3.94 1.07 0.73
N ARG A 79 3.74 1.03 2.05
CA ARG A 79 3.94 -0.22 2.78
C ARG A 79 3.24 -1.27 1.93
N ASN A 80 3.97 -2.28 1.49
CA ASN A 80 3.46 -3.26 0.53
C ASN A 80 2.08 -3.75 1.00
N SER A 81 1.16 -4.12 0.10
CA SER A 81 -0.13 -4.69 0.52
C SER A 81 0.05 -5.83 1.52
N LYS A 82 1.11 -6.62 1.38
CA LYS A 82 1.56 -7.61 2.36
C LYS A 82 1.93 -7.05 3.73
N GLU A 83 2.57 -5.89 3.81
CA GLU A 83 2.88 -5.19 5.06
C GLU A 83 1.61 -4.59 5.69
N ILE A 84 0.65 -4.15 4.87
CA ILE A 84 -0.67 -3.70 5.35
C ILE A 84 -1.47 -4.90 5.90
N ASP A 85 -1.46 -6.03 5.20
CA ASP A 85 -2.13 -7.27 5.63
C ASP A 85 -1.49 -7.84 6.91
N ALA A 86 -0.16 -7.80 7.01
CA ALA A 86 0.58 -8.16 8.21
C ALA A 86 0.22 -7.23 9.38
N LEU A 87 0.24 -5.91 9.16
CA LEU A 87 -0.13 -4.93 10.19
C LEU A 87 -1.58 -5.09 10.64
N ASN A 88 -2.50 -5.35 9.70
CA ASN A 88 -3.90 -5.63 10.03
C ASN A 88 -4.03 -6.91 10.87
N SER A 89 -3.27 -7.94 10.55
CA SER A 89 -3.24 -9.20 11.32
C SER A 89 -2.72 -8.99 12.74
N ASP A 90 -1.65 -8.20 12.89
CA ASP A 90 -1.08 -7.83 14.20
C ASP A 90 -2.09 -7.05 15.06
N ILE A 91 -2.78 -6.08 14.45
CA ILE A 91 -3.84 -5.31 15.13
C ILE A 91 -4.99 -6.23 15.58
N GLN A 92 -5.38 -7.21 14.76
CA GLN A 92 -6.43 -8.18 15.14
C GLN A 92 -5.98 -9.08 16.28
N LEU A 93 -4.72 -9.52 16.30
CA LEU A 93 -4.15 -10.30 17.40
C LEU A 93 -4.15 -9.50 18.71
N LEU A 94 -3.67 -8.26 18.69
CA LEU A 94 -3.66 -7.37 19.86
C LEU A 94 -5.07 -7.17 20.44
N ARG A 95 -6.08 -6.98 19.58
CA ARG A 95 -7.48 -6.89 20.02
C ARG A 95 -7.99 -8.16 20.69
N LYS A 96 -7.56 -9.35 20.22
CA LYS A 96 -7.94 -10.62 20.86
C LYS A 96 -7.28 -10.76 22.23
N ILE A 97 -6.01 -10.40 22.34
CA ILE A 97 -5.25 -10.42 23.60
C ILE A 97 -5.93 -9.54 24.65
N GLU A 98 -6.29 -8.31 24.29
CA GLU A 98 -6.93 -7.37 25.22
C GLU A 98 -8.38 -7.77 25.60
N ARG A 99 -9.06 -8.59 24.79
CA ARG A 99 -10.43 -9.07 25.07
C ARG A 99 -10.49 -10.25 26.01
N ILE A 100 -9.46 -11.10 26.04
CA ILE A 100 -9.46 -12.32 26.85
C ILE A 100 -8.71 -12.04 28.15
N SER A 101 -9.45 -11.95 29.25
CA SER A 101 -8.88 -11.73 30.58
C SER A 101 -7.77 -12.74 30.88
N GLY A 102 -6.63 -12.25 31.37
CA GLY A 102 -5.47 -13.07 31.75
C GLY A 102 -4.52 -13.43 30.60
N VAL A 103 -4.92 -13.33 29.33
CA VAL A 103 -4.03 -13.69 28.19
C VAL A 103 -2.83 -12.77 28.07
N LYS A 104 -3.02 -11.46 28.32
CA LYS A 104 -1.91 -10.49 28.31
C LYS A 104 -0.80 -10.85 29.29
N GLN A 105 -1.17 -11.15 30.54
CA GLN A 105 -0.21 -11.53 31.57
C GLN A 105 0.52 -12.82 31.20
N ILE A 106 -0.20 -13.82 30.69
CA ILE A 106 0.40 -15.08 30.23
C ILE A 106 1.44 -14.84 29.13
N ILE A 107 1.15 -13.95 28.17
CA ILE A 107 2.11 -13.62 27.10
C ILE A 107 3.35 -12.92 27.68
N GLU A 108 3.16 -11.95 28.59
CA GLU A 108 4.26 -11.26 29.26
C GLU A 108 5.16 -12.25 30.04
N ASP A 109 4.55 -13.18 30.77
CA ASP A 109 5.27 -14.20 31.53
C ASP A 109 6.05 -15.14 30.59
N ILE A 110 5.44 -15.60 29.49
CA ILE A 110 6.10 -16.44 28.49
C ILE A 110 7.31 -15.75 27.86
N LEU A 111 7.26 -14.42 27.65
CA LEU A 111 8.37 -13.66 27.07
C LEU A 111 9.62 -13.59 27.97
N ILE A 112 9.49 -13.95 29.26
CA ILE A 112 10.58 -13.89 30.24
C ILE A 112 11.14 -15.30 30.53
N LEU A 113 10.38 -16.36 30.28
CA LEU A 113 10.81 -17.75 30.48
C LEU A 113 12.03 -18.11 29.62
N ASP A 114 12.82 -19.10 30.05
CA ASP A 114 13.87 -19.67 29.23
C ASP A 114 13.33 -20.57 28.11
N SER A 115 14.22 -21.05 27.23
CA SER A 115 13.81 -21.88 26.09
C SER A 115 13.27 -23.26 26.50
N GLU A 116 13.70 -23.82 27.63
CA GLU A 116 13.25 -25.14 28.08
C GLU A 116 11.82 -25.06 28.62
N ASP A 117 11.54 -24.09 29.48
CA ASP A 117 10.21 -23.85 30.04
C ASP A 117 9.21 -23.45 28.96
N ARG A 118 9.61 -22.60 28.00
CA ARG A 118 8.76 -22.25 26.84
C ARG A 118 8.40 -23.48 26.02
N ALA A 119 9.35 -24.40 25.79
CA ALA A 119 9.10 -25.60 25.00
C ALA A 119 8.06 -26.52 25.65
N VAL A 120 8.06 -26.62 26.98
CA VAL A 120 7.04 -27.38 27.74
C VAL A 120 5.65 -26.77 27.52
N ILE A 121 5.53 -25.45 27.64
CA ILE A 121 4.25 -24.74 27.45
C ILE A 121 3.75 -24.90 26.00
N GLU A 122 4.63 -24.75 25.01
CA GLU A 122 4.27 -24.96 23.60
C GLU A 122 3.72 -26.36 23.34
N GLU A 123 4.33 -27.38 23.93
CA GLU A 123 3.89 -28.77 23.80
C GLU A 123 2.54 -29.00 24.49
N MET A 124 2.33 -28.41 25.68
CA MET A 124 1.03 -28.44 26.35
C MET A 124 -0.07 -27.82 25.48
N VAL A 125 0.16 -26.64 24.91
CA VAL A 125 -0.81 -25.97 24.01
C VAL A 125 -1.08 -26.83 22.77
N LYS A 126 -0.05 -27.40 22.13
CA LYS A 126 -0.21 -28.31 20.98
C LYS A 126 -1.07 -29.52 21.31
N ARG A 127 -0.89 -30.12 22.49
CA ARG A 127 -1.68 -31.28 22.95
C ARG A 127 -3.14 -30.91 23.24
N LEU A 128 -3.38 -29.78 23.89
CA LEU A 128 -4.74 -29.34 24.21
C LEU A 128 -5.53 -28.99 22.95
N ARG A 129 -4.91 -28.32 21.98
CA ARG A 129 -5.55 -27.97 20.71
C ARG A 129 -5.97 -29.20 19.90
N LYS A 130 -5.22 -30.31 19.99
CA LYS A 130 -5.55 -31.59 19.32
C LYS A 130 -6.69 -32.38 19.96
N LYS A 131 -7.12 -32.02 21.17
CA LYS A 131 -8.24 -32.68 21.86
C LYS A 131 -9.60 -32.03 21.58
N GLU A 132 -9.62 -30.87 20.93
CA GLU A 132 -10.82 -30.12 20.60
C GLU A 132 -11.31 -30.33 19.15
N ASP A 133 -10.55 -31.09 18.34
CA ASP A 133 -10.95 -31.64 17.02
C ASP A 133 -11.39 -33.11 17.18
#